data_AF-A0A8S3B3J3-F1
#
_entry.id   AF-A0A8S3B3J3-F1
#
_cell.length_a   1.000
_cell.length_b   1.000
_cell.length_c   1.000
_cell.angle_alpha   90.00
_cell.angle_beta   90.00
_cell.angle_gamma   90.00
#
_symmetry.space_group_name_H-M   'P 1'
#
loop_
_entity.id
_entity.type
_entity.pdbx_description
1 polymer ?
#
loop_
_entity_poly.entity_id
_entity_poly.type
_entity_poly.pdbx_seq_one_letter_code
_entity_poly.pdbx_strand_id
1 'polypeptide(L)' 'MAPEILENKNYSALCDVWAMGVIMYYLICGRHPYVASDERRLLEIIRSQKLRFDSDKFRNISS' A
#
# COMPACT_ATOMS: atom_id res chain seq x y z
N MET A 1 3.95 -5.41 -4.18
CA MET A 1 3.15 -6.43 -4.90
C MET A 1 1.92 -6.70 -4.06
N ALA A 2 0.74 -6.77 -4.68
CA ALA A 2 -0.50 -6.94 -3.93
C ALA A 2 -0.55 -8.35 -3.31
N PRO A 3 -1.04 -8.50 -2.06
CA PRO A 3 -0.97 -9.75 -1.32
C PRO A 3 -1.70 -10.92 -2.00
N GLU A 4 -2.69 -10.64 -2.84
CA GLU A 4 -3.48 -11.63 -3.60
C GLU A 4 -2.72 -12.28 -4.78
N ILE A 5 -1.74 -11.59 -5.37
CA ILE A 5 -0.93 -12.14 -6.47
C ILE A 5 -0.08 -13.31 -5.99
N LEU A 6 0.35 -13.27 -4.73
CA LEU A 6 1.16 -14.31 -4.12
C LEU A 6 0.34 -15.52 -3.65
N GLU A 7 -1.00 -15.38 -3.59
CA GLU A 7 -1.91 -16.50 -3.30
C GLU A 7 -2.30 -17.29 -4.56
N ASN A 8 -1.63 -17.05 -5.70
CA ASN A 8 -1.89 -17.74 -6.95
C ASN A 8 -3.34 -17.54 -7.47
N LYS A 9 -4.03 -16.50 -6.97
CA LYS A 9 -5.31 -16.05 -7.52
C LYS A 9 -5.01 -15.19 -8.75
N ASN A 10 -5.72 -15.49 -9.85
CA ASN A 10 -5.57 -14.80 -11.13
C ASN A 10 -5.33 -13.30 -10.95
N TYR A 11 -4.25 -12.82 -11.56
CA TYR A 11 -3.95 -11.40 -11.70
C TYR A 11 -5.22 -10.67 -12.13
N SER A 12 -5.67 -9.74 -11.29
CA SER A 12 -6.96 -9.06 -11.44
C SER A 12 -6.74 -7.56 -11.30
N ALA A 13 -7.65 -6.76 -11.85
CA ALA A 13 -7.62 -5.29 -11.79
C ALA A 13 -7.49 -4.74 -10.35
N LEU A 14 -7.79 -5.56 -9.34
CA LEU A 14 -7.57 -5.26 -7.92
C LEU A 14 -6.09 -5.00 -7.58
N CYS A 15 -5.14 -5.64 -8.26
CA CYS A 15 -3.73 -5.35 -8.07
C CYS A 15 -3.37 -3.92 -8.52
N ASP A 16 -3.92 -3.47 -9.65
CA ASP A 16 -3.68 -2.11 -10.15
C ASP A 16 -4.26 -1.08 -9.20
N VAL A 17 -5.45 -1.35 -8.62
CA VAL A 17 -6.04 -0.50 -7.58
C VAL A 17 -5.17 -0.46 -6.32
N TRP A 18 -4.60 -1.60 -5.91
CA TRP A 18 -3.66 -1.65 -4.78
C TRP A 18 -2.39 -0.83 -5.07
N ALA A 19 -1.80 -0.99 -6.25
CA ALA A 19 -0.61 -0.25 -6.66
C ALA A 19 -0.90 1.26 -6.77
N MET A 20 -2.04 1.64 -7.35
CA MET A 20 -2.50 3.03 -7.40
C MET A 20 -2.66 3.62 -5.99
N GLY A 21 -3.24 2.88 -5.04
CA GLY A 21 -3.37 3.33 -3.65
C GLY A 21 -2.02 3.60 -2.97
N VAL A 22 -1.03 2.73 -3.20
CA VAL A 22 0.33 2.92 -2.66
C VAL A 22 1.03 4.13 -3.29
N ILE A 23 0.92 4.30 -4.62
CA ILE A 23 1.47 5.46 -5.32
C ILE A 23 0.81 6.75 -4.85
N MET A 24 -0.51 6.76 -4.71
CA MET A 24 -1.26 7.92 -4.21
C MET A 24 -0.85 8.28 -2.77
N TYR A 25 -0.68 7.29 -1.89
CA TYR A 25 -0.14 7.53 -0.55
C TYR A 25 1.26 8.14 -0.60
N TYR A 26 2.13 7.64 -1.48
CA TYR A 26 3.48 8.18 -1.64
C TYR A 26 3.45 9.65 -2.10
N LEU A 27 2.61 9.98 -3.09
CA LEU A 27 2.45 11.35 -3.59
C LEU A 27 1.96 12.32 -2.50
N ILE A 28 1.11 11.85 -1.60
CA ILE A 28 0.53 12.66 -0.52
C ILE A 28 1.49 12.80 0.66
N CYS A 29 2.05 11.69 1.14
CA CYS A 29 2.83 11.66 2.36
C CYS A 29 4.32 11.92 2.15
N GLY A 30 4.81 11.80 0.90
CA GLY A 30 6.23 11.83 0.53
C GLY A 30 7.03 10.64 1.06
N ARG A 31 6.36 9.60 1.57
CA ARG A 31 6.98 8.40 2.15
C ARG A 31 6.23 7.15 1.76
N HIS A 32 6.94 6.05 1.60
CA HIS A 32 6.31 4.77 1.28
C HIS A 32 5.55 4.23 2.51
N PRO A 33 4.33 3.68 2.34
CA PRO A 33 3.51 3.21 3.46
C PRO A 33 4.08 1.96 4.16
N TYR A 34 4.80 1.12 3.42
CA TYR A 34 5.38 -0.13 3.93
C TYR A 34 6.86 -0.21 3.54
N VAL A 35 7.76 -0.38 4.49
CA VAL A 35 9.20 -0.53 4.21
C VAL A 35 9.69 -1.80 4.89
N ALA A 36 10.37 -2.66 4.14
CA ALA A 36 11.00 -3.84 4.68
C ALA A 36 12.29 -4.15 3.91
N SER A 37 13.23 -4.81 4.57
CA SER A 37 14.51 -5.21 3.96
C SER A 37 14.37 -6.41 3.02
N ASP A 38 13.25 -7.15 3.12
CA ASP A 38 13.05 -8.43 2.48
C ASP A 38 11.64 -8.52 1.90
N GLU A 39 11.46 -9.14 0.74
CA GLU A 39 10.16 -9.21 0.06
C GLU A 39 9.14 -9.98 0.91
N ARG A 40 9.55 -11.12 1.48
CA ARG A 40 8.68 -11.92 2.36
C ARG A 40 8.20 -11.11 3.57
N ARG A 41 9.10 -10.33 4.16
CA ARG A 41 8.79 -9.48 5.32
C ARG A 41 7.92 -8.30 4.93
N LEU A 42 8.13 -7.72 3.75
CA LEU A 42 7.25 -6.69 3.19
C LEU A 42 5.82 -7.20 3.05
N LEU A 43 5.66 -8.44 2.59
CA LEU A 43 4.35 -9.07 2.42
C LEU A 43 3.66 -9.39 3.75
N GLU A 44 4.40 -9.88 4.73
CA GLU A 44 3.88 -10.04 6.09
C GLU A 44 3.43 -8.71 6.69
N ILE A 45 4.20 -7.64 6.47
CA ILE A 45 3.84 -6.28 6.90
C ILE A 45 2.58 -5.82 6.15
N ILE A 46 2.49 -6.00 4.83
CA ILE A 46 1.29 -5.62 4.05
C ILE A 46 0.04 -6.40 4.51
N ARG A 47 0.21 -7.68 4.90
CA ARG A 47 -0.88 -8.53 5.40
C ARG A 47 -1.28 -8.22 6.84
N SER A 48 -0.32 -7.86 7.70
CA SER A 48 -0.53 -7.69 9.14
C SER A 48 -0.78 -6.23 9.54
N GLN A 49 -0.10 -5.28 8.90
CA GLN A 49 -0.31 -3.85 9.16
C GLN A 49 -1.46 -3.30 8.33
N LYS A 50 -2.44 -2.73 9.03
CA LYS A 50 -3.40 -1.81 8.42
C LYS A 50 -2.72 -0.49 8.10
N LEU A 51 -2.96 0.02 6.90
CA LEU A 51 -2.46 1.31 6.44
C LEU A 51 -2.91 2.41 7.40
N ARG A 52 -1.95 3.14 8.00
CA ARG A 52 -2.22 4.31 8.83
C ARG A 52 -2.12 5.57 8.00
N PHE A 53 -3.27 6.20 7.80
CA PHE A 53 -3.38 7.52 7.20
C PHE A 53 -3.06 8.56 8.28
N ASP A 54 -2.04 9.37 8.03
CA ASP A 54 -1.68 10.48 8.90
C ASP A 54 -2.69 11.61 8.68
N SER A 55 -3.61 11.77 9.63
CA SER A 55 -4.78 12.64 9.46
C SER A 55 -4.39 14.08 9.14
N ASP A 56 -3.27 14.58 9.67
CA ASP A 56 -2.79 15.95 9.39
C ASP A 56 -2.35 16.13 7.93
N LYS A 57 -1.71 15.12 7.33
CA LYS A 57 -1.32 15.19 5.91
C LYS A 57 -2.53 15.07 4.97
N PHE A 58 -3.49 14.22 5.34
CA PHE A 58 -4.70 13.99 4.53
C PHE A 58 -5.76 15.08 4.67
N ARG A 59 -5.74 15.86 5.75
CA ARG A 59 -6.72 16.93 6.02
C ARG A 59 -6.68 18.08 5.02
N ASN A 60 -5.55 18.31 4.35
CA ASN A 60 -5.37 19.43 3.41
C ASN A 60 -5.63 19.05 1.94
N ILE A 61 -6.13 17.84 1.66
CA ILE A 61 -6.22 17.30 0.29
C ILE A 61 -7.65 17.36 -0.23
N SER A 62 -8.64 17.23 0.66
CA SER A 62 -10.06 17.34 0.33
C SER A 62 -10.63 18.58 1.01
N SER A 63 -10.56 19.71 0.31
CA SER A 63 -11.35 20.91 0.61
C SER A 63 -12.58 20.98 -0.28
#